data_AF-A0A9P0K1D9-F1
#
_entry.id   AF-A0A9P0K1D9-F1
#
_cell.length_a   1.000
_cell.length_b   1.000
_cell.length_c   1.000
_cell.angle_alpha   90.00
_cell.angle_beta   90.00
_cell.angle_gamma   90.00
#
_symmetry.space_group_name_H-M   'P 1'
#
loop_
_entity.id
_entity.type
_entity.pdbx_description
1 polymer ?
#
loop_
_entity_poly.entity_id
_entity_poly.type
_entity_poly.pdbx_seq_one_letter_code
_entity_poly.pdbx_strand_id
1 'polypeptide(L)'
;MDVLVRPRLRNFELVPFFESFPILVHYQSTLSNILTSYIGVLLGTVYIKSKTLNRIKYLKLIKLLWLPAFIFFPLIAVFLTTIEYSRIMAAIIGPILKSLFTLGIGTGILGMSVNLGGVVKRILESRFLELMGNVAYCTYLYHMFVLFWYLEYWTMTGSIVNILKDLGVLVGQVLFSAN
;
A
#
# COMPACT_ATOMS: atom_id res chain seq x y z
N MET A 1 2.56 -6.98 -4.90
CA MET A 1 1.82 -6.07 -5.82
C MET A 1 0.95 -5.22 -4.94
N ASP A 2 1.14 -3.90 -4.95
CA ASP A 2 0.29 -3.00 -4.17
C ASP A 2 -0.70 -2.35 -5.13
N VAL A 3 -1.98 -2.63 -4.93
CA VAL A 3 -3.08 -1.98 -5.66
C VAL A 3 -3.49 -0.77 -4.83
N LEU A 4 -3.02 0.42 -5.22
CA LEU A 4 -3.49 1.66 -4.63
C LEU A 4 -4.76 2.11 -5.35
N VAL A 5 -5.91 1.89 -4.72
CA VAL A 5 -7.16 2.55 -5.11
C VAL A 5 -7.01 4.02 -4.74
N ARG A 6 -7.07 4.91 -5.72
CA ARG A 6 -7.01 6.36 -5.49
C ARG A 6 -8.43 6.88 -5.21
N PRO A 7 -8.82 7.22 -3.97
CA PRO A 7 -10.10 7.85 -3.75
C PRO A 7 -10.06 9.24 -4.40
N ARG A 8 -10.96 9.52 -5.35
CA ARG A 8 -11.22 10.90 -5.78
C ARG A 8 -12.04 11.57 -4.69
N LEU A 9 -11.74 12.83 -4.35
CA LEU A 9 -12.52 13.61 -3.36
C LEU A 9 -14.01 13.73 -3.74
N ARG A 10 -14.34 13.56 -5.03
CA ARG A 10 -15.72 13.46 -5.54
C ARG A 10 -16.47 12.20 -5.07
N ASN A 11 -15.79 11.22 -4.48
CA ASN A 11 -16.37 9.97 -3.98
C ASN A 11 -16.89 10.09 -2.53
N PHE A 12 -16.78 11.26 -1.88
CA PHE A 12 -17.32 11.52 -0.55
C PHE A 12 -18.74 12.11 -0.57
N GLU A 13 -19.29 12.40 -1.75
CA GLU A 13 -20.73 12.63 -1.89
C GLU A 13 -21.45 11.30 -1.59
N LEU A 14 -22.47 11.30 -0.72
CA LEU A 14 -23.17 10.09 -0.24
C LEU A 14 -23.94 9.31 -1.34
N VAL A 15 -23.86 9.74 -2.59
CA VAL A 15 -24.75 9.35 -3.68
C VAL A 15 -24.25 8.12 -4.50
N PRO A 16 -22.94 7.79 -4.65
CA PRO A 16 -22.54 6.73 -5.57
C PRO A 16 -22.15 5.43 -4.88
N PHE A 17 -22.76 5.06 -3.73
CA PHE A 17 -22.49 3.75 -3.10
C PHE A 17 -22.85 2.55 -3.99
N PHE A 18 -23.71 2.77 -5.00
CA PHE A 18 -24.15 1.74 -5.95
C PHE A 18 -23.57 1.87 -7.37
N GLU A 19 -22.74 2.89 -7.63
CA GLU A 19 -22.13 3.04 -8.95
C GLU A 19 -20.73 2.41 -8.97
N SER A 20 -20.55 1.39 -9.83
CA SER A 20 -19.25 0.78 -10.09
C SER A 20 -18.40 1.75 -10.91
N PHE A 21 -17.56 2.55 -10.26
CA PHE A 21 -16.53 3.30 -10.95
C PHE A 21 -15.50 2.34 -11.58
N PRO A 22 -14.93 2.67 -12.75
CA PRO A 22 -13.84 1.88 -13.31
C PRO A 22 -12.69 1.86 -12.31
N ILE A 23 -12.39 0.67 -11.78
CA ILE A 23 -11.28 0.44 -10.86
C ILE A 23 -10.00 0.76 -11.63
N LEU A 24 -9.42 1.93 -11.38
CA LEU A 24 -8.14 2.30 -11.94
C LEU A 24 -7.06 1.50 -11.19
N VAL A 25 -6.74 0.31 -11.70
CA VAL A 25 -5.67 -0.52 -11.16
C VAL A 25 -4.33 0.14 -11.49
N HIS A 26 -3.77 0.85 -10.51
CA HIS A 26 -2.40 1.35 -10.61
C HIS A 26 -1.41 0.27 -10.18
N TYR A 27 -0.91 -0.47 -11.16
CA TYR A 27 0.22 -1.37 -10.98
C TYR A 27 1.46 -0.55 -10.64
N GLN A 28 1.93 -0.66 -9.39
CA GLN A 28 3.21 -0.11 -9.00
C GLN A 28 4.31 -1.15 -9.21
N SER A 29 5.37 -0.73 -9.89
CA SER A 29 6.52 -1.59 -10.13
C SER A 29 7.19 -1.95 -8.81
N THR A 30 7.78 -3.15 -8.74
CA THR A 30 8.56 -3.61 -7.59
C THR A 30 9.68 -2.63 -7.24
N LEU A 31 10.25 -1.99 -8.26
CA LEU A 31 11.26 -0.93 -8.12
C LEU A 31 10.72 0.29 -7.38
N SER A 32 9.46 0.66 -7.58
CA SER A 32 8.83 1.78 -6.86
C SER A 32 8.65 1.52 -5.36
N ASN A 33 8.69 0.25 -4.94
CA ASN A 33 8.49 -0.16 -3.53
C ASN A 33 9.79 -0.66 -2.86
N ILE A 34 10.91 -0.64 -3.59
CA ILE A 34 12.18 -1.15 -3.04
C ILE A 34 12.66 -0.30 -1.86
N LEU A 35 12.43 1.02 -1.92
CA LEU A 35 12.93 1.96 -0.92
C LEU A 35 12.19 1.83 0.41
N THR A 36 10.88 1.63 0.38
CA THR A 36 10.08 1.36 1.59
C THR A 36 10.45 0.04 2.24
N SER A 37 10.76 -0.99 1.43
CA SER A 37 11.29 -2.26 1.91
C SER A 37 12.64 -2.10 2.61
N TYR A 38 13.60 -1.39 2.00
CA TYR A 38 14.90 -1.10 2.62
C TYR A 38 14.76 -0.36 3.96
N ILE A 39 13.87 0.62 4.05
CA ILE A 39 13.58 1.31 5.32
C ILE A 39 13.09 0.32 6.38
N GLY A 40 12.16 -0.57 6.02
CA GLY A 40 11.65 -1.60 6.92
C GLY A 40 12.76 -2.53 7.42
N VAL A 41 13.62 -3.00 6.53
CA VAL A 41 14.79 -3.84 6.88
C VAL A 41 15.74 -3.09 7.81
N LEU A 42 16.09 -1.84 7.50
CA LEU A 42 16.96 -1.01 8.34
C LEU A 42 16.39 -0.86 9.75
N LEU A 43 15.11 -0.50 9.88
CA LEU A 43 14.45 -0.39 11.18
C LEU A 43 14.40 -1.74 11.92
N GLY A 44 14.16 -2.85 11.21
CA GLY A 44 14.23 -4.20 11.76
C GLY A 44 15.61 -4.54 12.32
N THR A 45 16.68 -4.20 11.62
CA THR A 45 18.05 -4.42 12.12
C THR A 45 18.36 -3.58 13.36
N VAL A 46 17.88 -2.32 13.41
CA VAL A 46 17.99 -1.46 14.59
C VAL A 46 17.22 -2.05 15.76
N TYR A 47 16.01 -2.58 15.52
CA TYR A 47 15.22 -3.25 16.54
C TYR A 47 15.94 -4.46 17.13
N ILE A 48 16.44 -5.38 16.29
CA ILE A 48 17.19 -6.56 16.75
C ILE A 48 18.40 -6.15 17.58
N LYS A 49 19.20 -5.19 17.10
CA LYS A 49 20.35 -4.66 17.85
C LYS A 49 19.94 -4.06 19.19
N SER A 50 18.86 -3.27 19.20
CA SER A 50 18.36 -2.64 20.44
C SER A 50 17.87 -3.65 21.47
N LYS A 51 17.27 -4.76 21.02
CA LYS A 51 16.82 -5.86 21.89
C LYS A 51 18.00 -6.64 22.45
N THR A 52 19.00 -6.97 21.64
CA THR A 52 20.18 -7.74 22.07
C THR A 52 21.07 -6.96 23.05
N LEU A 53 21.24 -5.64 22.86
CA LEU A 53 22.08 -4.80 23.73
C LEU A 53 21.42 -4.41 25.06
N ASN A 54 20.14 -4.73 25.27
CA ASN A 54 19.33 -4.65 26.49
C ASN A 54 19.36 -3.35 27.34
N ARG A 55 20.14 -2.33 26.96
CA ARG A 55 20.31 -1.07 27.70
C ARG A 55 20.83 0.05 26.79
N ILE A 56 20.20 0.30 25.65
CA ILE A 56 20.35 1.64 25.07
C ILE A 56 19.64 2.60 26.02
N LYS A 57 20.40 3.27 26.89
CA LYS A 57 19.89 4.40 27.68
C LYS A 57 19.54 5.48 26.67
N TYR A 58 18.28 5.53 26.27
CA TYR A 58 17.81 6.58 25.39
C TYR A 58 17.99 7.91 26.10
N LEU A 59 18.68 8.84 25.43
CA LEU A 59 18.73 10.22 25.86
C LEU A 59 17.30 10.74 26.01
N LYS A 60 17.03 11.52 27.07
CA LYS A 60 15.71 12.16 27.28
C LYS A 60 15.23 12.89 26.03
N LEU A 61 16.17 13.42 25.25
CA LEU A 61 15.94 14.12 23.99
C LEU A 61 15.40 13.21 22.88
N ILE A 62 15.87 11.96 22.77
CA ILE A 62 15.35 10.98 21.80
C ILE A 62 13.90 10.61 22.16
N LYS A 63 13.62 10.43 23.45
CA LYS A 63 12.26 10.15 23.93
C LYS A 63 11.29 11.31 23.64
N LEU A 64 11.77 12.55 23.80
CA LEU A 64 10.99 13.75 23.49
C LEU A 64 10.76 13.93 21.99
N LEU A 65 11.77 13.68 21.15
CA LEU A 65 11.69 13.84 19.70
C LEU A 65 10.93 12.72 18.99
N TRP A 66 10.80 11.55 19.63
CA TRP A 66 10.14 10.40 19.02
C TRP A 66 8.67 10.67 18.67
N LEU A 67 7.90 11.28 19.59
CA LEU A 67 6.47 11.50 19.38
C LEU A 67 6.19 12.54 18.27
N PRO A 68 6.89 13.70 18.23
CA PRO A 68 6.82 14.59 17.09
C PRO A 68 7.20 13.90 15.78
N ALA A 69 8.27 13.10 15.74
CA ALA A 69 8.67 12.39 14.52
C ALA A 69 7.57 11.42 14.04
N PHE A 70 7.00 10.62 14.94
CA PHE A 70 5.92 9.68 14.62
C PHE A 70 4.70 10.36 14.00
N ILE A 71 4.35 11.57 14.44
CA ILE A 71 3.18 12.31 13.93
C ILE A 71 3.54 13.16 12.70
N PHE A 72 4.67 13.83 12.73
CA PHE A 72 5.09 14.82 11.74
C PHE A 72 5.39 14.19 10.38
N PHE A 73 6.11 13.05 10.35
CA PHE A 73 6.46 12.41 9.08
C PHE A 73 5.23 11.91 8.29
N PRO A 74 4.28 11.17 8.89
CA PRO A 74 3.06 10.79 8.18
C PRO A 74 2.18 11.99 7.82
N LEU A 75 2.10 13.00 8.69
CA LEU A 75 1.25 14.18 8.45
C LEU A 75 1.79 15.03 7.29
N ILE A 76 3.11 15.22 7.18
CA ILE A 76 3.74 15.85 6.01
C ILE A 76 3.49 15.01 4.76
N ALA A 77 3.66 13.69 4.85
CA ALA A 77 3.45 12.83 3.69
C ALA A 77 2.03 12.99 3.15
N VAL A 78 1.01 13.00 4.03
CA VAL A 78 -0.40 13.22 3.66
C VAL A 78 -0.61 14.65 3.14
N PHE A 79 -0.05 15.67 3.80
CA PHE A 79 -0.19 17.05 3.35
C PHE A 79 0.37 17.26 1.96
N LEU A 80 1.55 16.70 1.66
CA LEU A 80 2.13 16.81 0.33
C LEU A 80 1.30 16.07 -0.73
N THR A 81 0.51 15.06 -0.37
CA THR A 81 -0.39 14.41 -1.35
C THR A 81 -1.56 15.28 -1.80
N THR A 82 -1.92 16.33 -1.06
CA THR A 82 -3.02 17.24 -1.45
C THR A 82 -2.59 18.29 -2.48
N ILE A 83 -1.29 18.44 -2.70
CA ILE A 83 -0.74 19.40 -3.65
C ILE A 83 -0.79 18.81 -5.06
N GLU A 84 -1.26 19.58 -6.03
CA GLU A 84 -1.24 19.19 -7.43
C GLU A 84 0.17 19.33 -8.01
N TYR A 85 0.71 18.22 -8.51
CA TYR A 85 2.02 18.17 -9.14
C TYR A 85 1.90 17.87 -10.64
N SER A 86 2.86 18.38 -11.42
CA SER A 86 3.03 17.95 -12.81
C SER A 86 3.34 16.44 -12.87
N ARG A 87 3.03 15.77 -13.99
CA ARG A 87 3.15 14.29 -14.09
C ARG A 87 4.56 13.78 -13.76
N ILE A 88 5.58 14.49 -14.23
CA ILE A 88 6.99 14.14 -13.99
C ILE A 88 7.33 14.35 -12.51
N MET A 89 6.89 15.46 -11.92
CA MET A 89 7.15 15.75 -10.52
C MET A 89 6.41 14.78 -9.60
N ALA A 90 5.18 14.39 -9.94
CA ALA A 90 4.42 13.37 -9.23
C ALA A 90 5.11 11.99 -9.24
N ALA A 91 5.75 11.62 -10.35
CA ALA A 91 6.49 10.37 -10.47
C ALA A 91 7.74 10.33 -9.57
N ILE A 92 8.39 11.48 -9.33
CA ILE A 92 9.56 11.61 -8.44
C ILE A 92 9.11 11.71 -6.97
N ILE A 93 8.10 12.54 -6.69
CA ILE A 93 7.61 12.79 -5.33
C ILE A 93 6.90 11.55 -4.76
N GLY A 94 6.15 10.80 -5.57
CA GLY A 94 5.38 9.64 -5.11
C GLY A 94 6.18 8.63 -4.28
N PRO A 95 7.31 8.10 -4.79
CA PRO A 95 8.20 7.22 -4.03
C PRO A 95 8.75 7.84 -2.74
N ILE A 96 9.07 9.14 -2.76
CA ILE A 96 9.58 9.87 -1.59
C ILE A 96 8.51 9.97 -0.50
N LEU A 97 7.27 10.32 -0.87
CA LEU A 97 6.15 10.44 0.07
C LEU A 97 5.85 9.12 0.78
N LYS A 98 5.82 8.02 0.02
CA LYS A 98 5.66 6.68 0.59
C LYS A 98 6.74 6.37 1.60
N SER A 99 7.99 6.67 1.25
CA SER A 99 9.15 6.41 2.10
C SER A 99 9.12 7.25 3.38
N LEU A 100 8.68 8.51 3.28
CA LEU A 100 8.49 9.39 4.42
C LEU A 100 7.37 8.89 5.34
N PHE A 101 6.27 8.43 4.77
CA PHE A 101 5.17 7.81 5.52
C PHE A 101 5.63 6.53 6.23
N THR A 102 6.33 5.63 5.52
CA THR A 102 6.88 4.39 6.09
C THR A 102 7.91 4.68 7.19
N LEU A 103 8.76 5.70 7.03
CA LEU A 103 9.68 6.12 8.09
C LEU A 103 8.94 6.60 9.35
N GLY A 104 7.91 7.43 9.19
CA GLY A 104 7.10 7.90 10.31
C GLY A 104 6.45 6.76 11.07
N ILE A 105 5.73 5.88 10.37
CA ILE A 105 5.07 4.72 10.99
C ILE A 105 6.10 3.75 11.59
N GLY A 106 7.17 3.46 10.87
CA GLY A 106 8.21 2.52 11.29
C GLY A 106 8.97 3.01 12.53
N THR A 107 9.32 4.30 12.60
CA THR A 107 9.92 4.89 13.81
C THR A 107 8.94 4.86 14.99
N GLY A 108 7.65 5.06 14.74
CA GLY A 108 6.58 4.85 15.71
C GLY A 108 6.58 3.44 16.31
N ILE A 109 6.46 2.43 15.44
CA ILE A 109 6.45 1.02 15.85
C ILE A 109 7.73 0.67 16.63
N LEU A 110 8.88 1.10 16.14
CA LEU A 110 10.16 0.87 16.79
C LEU A 110 10.24 1.51 18.19
N GLY A 111 9.76 2.74 18.35
CA GLY A 111 9.71 3.36 19.68
C GLY A 111 8.73 2.69 20.63
N MET A 112 7.60 2.18 20.15
CA MET A 112 6.67 1.42 20.98
C MET A 112 7.23 0.07 21.40
N SER A 113 7.98 -0.60 20.53
CA SER A 113 8.60 -1.90 20.82
C SER A 113 9.71 -1.81 21.88
N VAL A 114 10.41 -0.66 21.96
CA VAL A 114 11.39 -0.37 23.03
C VAL A 114 10.79 0.38 24.24
N ASN A 115 9.47 0.37 24.39
CA ASN A 115 8.73 1.01 25.50
C ASN A 115 8.89 2.54 25.63
N LEU A 116 9.25 3.25 24.55
CA LEU A 116 9.25 4.73 24.51
C LEU A 116 7.83 5.30 24.35
N GLY A 117 6.88 4.52 23.83
CA GLY A 117 5.54 4.98 23.44
C GLY A 117 4.57 5.32 24.57
N GLY A 118 4.82 4.87 25.81
CA GLY A 118 4.03 5.24 27.00
C GLY A 118 2.50 5.24 26.78
N VAL A 119 1.90 6.44 26.81
CA VAL A 119 0.45 6.65 26.62
C VAL A 119 -0.01 6.29 25.20
N VAL A 120 0.75 6.67 24.17
CA VAL A 120 0.41 6.38 22.76
C VAL A 120 0.37 4.88 22.53
N LYS A 121 1.34 4.14 23.10
CA LYS A 121 1.35 2.68 23.09
C LYS A 121 0.08 2.10 23.70
N ARG A 122 -0.32 2.59 24.87
CA ARG A 122 -1.55 2.14 25.57
C ARG A 122 -2.82 2.38 24.74
N ILE A 123 -2.90 3.50 24.01
CA ILE A 123 -4.03 3.79 23.14
C ILE A 123 -4.05 2.82 21.96
N LEU A 124 -2.92 2.66 21.27
CA LEU A 124 -2.81 1.81 20.07
C LEU A 124 -2.96 0.32 20.39
N GLU A 125 -2.59 -0.12 21.59
CA GLU A 125 -2.83 -1.49 22.08
C GLU A 125 -4.22 -1.67 22.73
N SER A 126 -5.13 -0.70 22.58
CA SER A 126 -6.49 -0.87 23.06
C SER A 126 -7.23 -1.95 22.25
N ARG A 127 -8.01 -2.79 22.95
CA ARG A 127 -8.79 -3.88 22.33
C ARG A 127 -9.67 -3.41 21.17
N PHE A 128 -10.17 -2.17 21.24
CA PHE A 128 -11.00 -1.58 20.19
C PHE A 128 -10.21 -1.36 18.90
N LEU A 129 -9.02 -0.76 18.97
CA LEU A 129 -8.18 -0.54 17.79
C LEU A 129 -7.62 -1.85 17.23
N GLU A 130 -7.33 -2.82 18.09
CA GLU A 130 -6.95 -4.17 17.66
C GLU A 130 -8.07 -4.85 16.87
N LEU A 131 -9.31 -4.80 17.38
CA LEU A 131 -10.49 -5.30 16.67
C LEU A 131 -10.67 -4.61 15.32
N MET A 132 -10.62 -3.28 15.28
CA MET A 132 -10.73 -2.52 14.03
C MET A 132 -9.63 -2.89 13.03
N GLY A 133 -8.40 -3.06 13.50
CA GLY A 133 -7.27 -3.50 12.69
C GLY A 133 -7.51 -4.88 12.07
N ASN A 134 -8.01 -5.83 12.87
CA ASN A 134 -8.36 -7.17 12.39
C ASN A 134 -9.49 -7.14 11.35
N VAL A 135 -10.53 -6.34 11.57
CA VAL A 135 -11.63 -6.18 10.60
C VAL A 135 -11.13 -5.56 9.30
N ALA A 136 -10.30 -4.52 9.38
CA ALA A 136 -9.69 -3.89 8.20
C ALA A 136 -8.81 -4.89 7.44
N TYR A 137 -8.03 -5.70 8.15
CA TYR A 137 -7.20 -6.74 7.56
C TYR A 137 -8.03 -7.82 6.87
N CYS A 138 -9.08 -8.35 7.51
CA CYS A 138 -9.99 -9.32 6.89
C CYS A 138 -10.67 -8.73 5.65
N THR A 139 -11.11 -7.47 5.70
CA THR A 139 -11.72 -6.77 4.57
C THR A 139 -10.75 -6.65 3.40
N TYR A 140 -9.48 -6.35 3.69
CA TYR A 140 -8.42 -6.29 2.69
C TYR A 140 -8.13 -7.64 2.05
N LEU A 141 -8.03 -8.72 2.84
CA LEU A 141 -7.86 -10.08 2.33
C LEU A 141 -9.02 -10.49 1.42
N TYR A 142 -10.26 -10.18 1.83
CA TYR A 142 -11.45 -10.44 1.02
C TYR A 142 -11.41 -9.67 -0.30
N HIS A 143 -11.06 -8.38 -0.28
CA HIS A 143 -10.90 -7.59 -1.50
C HIS A 143 -9.85 -8.19 -2.44
N MET A 144 -8.70 -8.59 -1.90
CA MET A 144 -7.65 -9.23 -2.70
C MET A 144 -8.15 -10.54 -3.33
N PHE A 145 -8.88 -11.36 -2.58
CA PHE A 145 -9.47 -12.60 -3.09
C PHE A 145 -10.43 -12.34 -4.25
N VAL A 146 -11.37 -11.39 -4.09
CA VAL A 146 -12.33 -11.01 -5.15
C VAL A 146 -11.62 -10.47 -6.39
N LEU A 147 -10.56 -9.66 -6.21
CA LEU A 147 -9.82 -9.06 -7.32
C LEU A 147 -9.05 -10.12 -8.11
N PHE A 148 -8.39 -11.07 -7.44
CA PHE A 148 -7.72 -12.18 -8.12
C PHE A 148 -8.71 -13.09 -8.84
N TRP A 149 -9.85 -13.41 -8.21
CA TRP A 149 -10.91 -14.20 -8.83
C TRP A 149 -11.45 -13.54 -10.11
N TYR A 150 -11.74 -12.24 -10.05
CA TYR A 150 -12.22 -11.48 -11.19
C TYR A 150 -11.17 -11.40 -12.31
N LEU A 151 -9.91 -11.14 -11.97
CA LEU A 151 -8.82 -11.07 -12.94
C LEU A 151 -8.64 -12.41 -13.68
N GLU A 152 -8.68 -13.53 -12.95
CA GLU A 152 -8.59 -14.87 -13.53
C GLU A 152 -9.72 -15.12 -14.54
N TYR A 153 -10.96 -14.79 -14.18
CA TYR A 153 -12.12 -14.93 -15.07
C TYR A 153 -11.98 -14.14 -16.39
N TRP A 154 -11.49 -12.90 -16.32
CA TRP A 154 -11.27 -12.06 -17.52
C TRP A 154 -10.10 -12.53 -18.38
N THR A 155 -9.02 -13.00 -17.78
CA THR A 155 -7.88 -13.55 -18.53
C THR A 155 -8.23 -14.85 -19.25
N MET A 156 -9.05 -15.72 -18.63
CA MET A 156 -9.52 -16.95 -19.25
C MET A 156 -10.50 -16.68 -20.40
N THR A 157 -11.49 -15.81 -20.20
CA THR A 157 -12.43 -15.43 -21.27
C THR A 157 -11.74 -14.72 -22.43
N GLY A 158 -10.80 -13.81 -22.17
CA GLY A 158 -10.00 -13.15 -23.20
C GLY A 158 -9.12 -14.12 -24.00
N SER A 159 -8.50 -15.09 -23.33
CA SER A 159 -7.71 -16.14 -23.98
C SER A 159 -8.56 -17.03 -24.88
N ILE A 160 -9.76 -17.44 -24.42
CA ILE A 160 -10.68 -18.27 -25.21
C ILE A 160 -11.15 -17.53 -26.47
N VAL A 161 -11.50 -16.24 -26.34
CA VAL A 161 -11.93 -15.43 -27.49
C VAL A 161 -10.81 -15.29 -28.53
N ASN A 162 -9.57 -15.05 -28.09
CA ASN A 162 -8.44 -14.96 -29.01
C ASN A 162 -8.15 -16.29 -29.71
N ILE A 163 -8.17 -17.41 -28.98
CA ILE A 163 -7.99 -18.75 -29.57
C ILE A 163 -9.09 -19.05 -30.60
N LEU A 164 -10.35 -18.74 -30.31
CA LEU A 164 -11.46 -18.93 -31.25
C LEU A 164 -11.32 -18.06 -32.51
N LYS A 165 -10.80 -16.84 -32.34
CA LYS A 165 -10.57 -15.91 -33.45
C LYS A 165 -9.44 -16.41 -34.36
N ASP A 166 -8.35 -16.88 -33.78
CA ASP A 166 -7.22 -17.46 -34.51
C ASP A 166 -7.62 -18.75 -35.24
N LEU A 167 -8.46 -19.60 -34.61
CA LEU A 167 -9.02 -20.79 -35.25
C LEU A 167 -9.91 -20.43 -36.44
N GLY A 168 -10.77 -19.40 -36.29
CA GLY A 168 -11.62 -18.92 -37.37
C GLY A 168 -10.85 -18.38 -38.57
N VAL A 169 -9.75 -17.66 -38.33
CA VAL A 169 -8.85 -17.16 -39.39
C VAL A 169 -8.15 -18.34 -40.09
N LEU A 170 -7.68 -19.33 -39.34
CA LEU A 170 -6.98 -20.50 -39.89
C LEU A 170 -7.91 -21.37 -40.74
N VAL A 171 -9.14 -21.61 -40.28
CA VAL A 171 -10.18 -22.33 -41.05
C VAL A 171 -10.56 -21.56 -42.32
N GLY A 172 -10.65 -20.22 -42.24
CA GLY A 172 -10.89 -19.37 -43.41
C GLY A 172 -9.77 -19.48 -44.45
N GLN A 173 -8.51 -19.45 -44.03
CA GLN A 173 -7.37 -19.59 -44.96
C GLN A 173 -7.31 -20.96 -45.63
N VAL A 174 -7.61 -22.03 -44.91
CA VAL A 174 -7.64 -23.39 -45.48
C VAL A 174 -8.78 -23.55 -46.49
N LEU A 175 -9.97 -22.99 -46.21
CA LEU A 175 -11.11 -23.06 -47.12
C LEU A 175 -10.92 -22.21 -48.39
N PHE A 176 -10.26 -21.05 -48.30
CA PHE A 176 -10.00 -20.18 -49.45
C PHE A 176 -8.79 -20.60 -50.29
N SER A 177 -7.86 -21.40 -49.75
CA SER A 177 -6.71 -21.93 -50.48
C SER A 177 -7.01 -23.25 -51.23
N ALA A 178 -8.18 -23.86 -50.98
CA ALA A 178 -8.60 -25.13 -51.57
C ALA A 178 -9.53 -24.99 -52.80
N ASN A 179 -9.84 -23.75 -53.21
CA ASN A 179 -10.52 -23.40 -54.46
C ASN A 179 -9.54 -22.71 -55.42
#